data_AF-A0A7W0G8M1-F1
#
_entry.id   AF-A0A7W0G8M1-F1
#
_cell.length_a   1.000
_cell.length_b   1.000
_cell.length_c   1.000
_cell.angle_alpha   90.00
_cell.angle_beta   90.00
_cell.angle_gamma   90.00
#
_symmetry.space_group_name_H-M   'P 1'
#
loop_
_entity.id
_entity.type
_entity.pdbx_description
1 polymer ?
#
loop_
_entity_poly.entity_id
_entity_poly.type
_entity_poly.pdbx_seq_one_letter_code
_entity_poly.pdbx_strand_id
1 'polypeptide(L)'
;MKIVKVRRVGNSNVVSIPREFEANGYTPGSSVLVEQLPSGELRILPTEKLREQIMQIGRRVVTDHQEALKILAEHDPDATTPQ
;
A
#
# COMPACT_ATOMS: atom_id res chain seq x y z
N MET A 1 14.78 8.26 -12.97
CA MET A 1 15.50 7.73 -11.79
C MET A 1 16.45 8.80 -11.29
N LYS A 2 16.53 9.04 -9.97
CA LYS A 2 17.41 10.04 -9.35
C LYS A 2 18.15 9.40 -8.19
N ILE A 3 19.44 9.72 -8.04
CA ILE A 3 20.25 9.29 -6.89
C ILE A 3 20.20 10.41 -5.86
N VAL A 4 19.77 10.08 -4.65
CA VAL A 4 19.72 11.02 -3.52
C VAL A 4 20.54 10.46 -2.35
N LYS A 5 21.02 11.35 -1.48
CA LYS A 5 21.75 10.96 -0.28
C LYS A 5 20.79 10.72 0.88
N VAL A 6 21.04 9.65 1.65
CA VAL A 6 20.47 9.46 2.98
C VAL A 6 21.24 10.37 3.95
N ARG A 7 20.52 11.09 4.81
CA ARG A 7 21.10 12.02 5.80
C ARG A 7 20.61 11.67 7.19
N ARG A 8 21.35 12.07 8.23
CA ARG A 8 20.94 11.94 9.64
C ARG A 8 20.28 13.25 10.11
N VAL A 9 19.10 13.15 10.73
CA VAL A 9 18.42 14.26 11.41
C VAL A 9 17.94 13.74 12.77
N GLY A 10 18.51 14.29 13.85
CA GLY A 10 18.31 13.73 15.19
C GLY A 10 18.75 12.26 15.24
N ASN A 11 17.87 11.39 15.74
CA ASN A 11 18.12 9.94 15.78
C ASN A 11 17.67 9.19 14.51
N SER A 12 17.11 9.88 13.51
CA SER A 12 16.49 9.25 12.34
C SER A 12 17.24 9.51 11.05
N ASN A 13 17.13 8.57 10.11
CA ASN A 13 17.60 8.75 8.74
C ASN A 13 16.50 9.36 7.88
N VAL A 14 16.86 10.28 6.99
CA VAL A 14 15.93 10.93 6.07
C VAL A 14 16.47 10.89 4.64
N VAL A 15 15.56 10.74 3.68
CA VAL A 15 15.81 10.93 2.25
C VAL A 15 15.07 12.17 1.79
N SER A 16 15.71 12.97 0.94
CA SER A 16 15.02 14.11 0.33
C SER A 16 14.27 13.66 -0.90
N ILE A 17 12.97 13.91 -0.91
CA ILE A 17 12.13 13.67 -2.08
C ILE A 17 12.31 14.88 -3.02
N PRO A 18 12.73 14.67 -4.28
CA PRO A 18 12.85 15.75 -5.25
C PRO A 18 11.52 16.49 -5.48
N ARG A 19 11.59 17.81 -5.66
CA ARG A 19 10.40 18.69 -5.77
C ARG A 19 9.44 18.28 -6.89
N GLU A 20 9.95 17.69 -7.97
CA GLU A 20 9.11 17.18 -9.07
C GLU A 20 8.08 16.12 -8.64
N PHE A 21 8.28 15.47 -7.49
CA PHE A 21 7.32 14.50 -6.95
C PHE A 21 6.22 15.14 -6.09
N GLU A 22 6.28 16.43 -5.77
CA GLU A 22 5.21 17.12 -5.03
C GLU A 22 3.85 16.99 -5.74
N ALA A 23 3.84 17.07 -7.07
CA ALA A 23 2.62 16.89 -7.88
C ALA A 23 1.97 15.50 -7.72
N ASN A 24 2.71 14.53 -7.20
CA ASN A 24 2.23 13.17 -6.92
C ASN A 24 1.80 12.97 -5.45
N GLY A 25 1.72 14.04 -4.66
CA GLY A 25 1.29 14.01 -3.26
C GLY A 25 2.42 14.04 -2.23
N TYR A 26 3.69 14.06 -2.67
CA TYR A 26 4.86 14.11 -1.78
C TYR A 26 5.21 15.54 -1.33
N THR A 27 4.22 16.29 -0.87
CA THR A 27 4.39 17.65 -0.35
C THR A 27 4.85 17.63 1.11
N PRO A 28 5.55 18.68 1.58
CA PRO A 28 5.85 18.83 3.01
C PRO A 28 4.59 18.72 3.87
N GLY A 29 4.64 17.90 4.93
CA GLY A 29 3.51 17.64 5.83
C GLY A 29 2.62 16.46 5.42
N SER A 30 2.76 15.93 4.20
CA SER A 30 2.04 14.72 3.79
C SER A 30 2.52 13.49 4.57
N SER A 31 1.59 12.57 4.84
CA SER A 31 1.93 11.24 5.33
C SER A 31 2.23 10.29 4.17
N VAL A 32 3.19 9.40 4.37
CA VAL A 32 3.56 8.38 3.38
C VAL A 32 3.68 7.03 4.06
N LEU A 33 3.28 5.98 3.35
CA LEU A 33 3.63 4.62 3.70
C LEU A 33 5.08 4.37 3.27
N VAL A 34 5.86 3.72 4.14
CA VAL A 34 7.16 3.16 3.81
C VAL A 34 7.11 1.66 4.10
N GLU A 35 7.27 0.83 3.07
CA GLU A 35 7.28 -0.63 3.19
C GLU A 35 8.60 -1.19 2.64
N GLN A 36 9.09 -2.26 3.27
CA GLN A 36 10.18 -3.05 2.71
C GLN A 36 9.61 -4.18 1.87
N LEU A 37 10.04 -4.28 0.62
CA LEU A 37 9.66 -5.35 -0.29
C LEU A 37 10.50 -6.61 -0.03
N PRO A 38 10.06 -7.80 -0.48
CA PRO A 38 10.84 -9.03 -0.39
C PRO A 38 12.22 -8.95 -1.07
N SER A 39 12.39 -8.07 -2.06
CA SER A 39 13.67 -7.78 -2.71
C SER A 39 14.66 -7.03 -1.80
N GLY A 40 14.20 -6.54 -0.65
CA GLY A 40 14.95 -5.66 0.25
C GLY A 40 14.84 -4.17 -0.11
N GLU A 41 14.18 -3.83 -1.21
CA GLU A 41 13.93 -2.44 -1.64
C GLU A 41 12.90 -1.76 -0.73
N LEU A 42 13.04 -0.44 -0.54
CA LEU A 42 12.02 0.37 0.12
C LEU A 42 11.08 0.98 -0.91
N ARG A 43 9.78 0.74 -0.74
CA ARG A 43 8.74 1.44 -1.48
C ARG A 43 8.14 2.54 -0.61
N ILE A 44 7.96 3.71 -1.20
CA ILE A 44 7.29 4.86 -0.59
C ILE A 44 6.03 5.15 -1.40
N LEU A 45 4.90 5.36 -0.73
CA LEU A 45 3.60 5.65 -1.36
C LEU A 45 2.85 6.74 -0.57
N PRO A 46 2.17 7.71 -1.23
CA PRO A 46 1.26 8.62 -0.53
C PRO A 46 0.10 7.83 0.09
N THR A 47 -0.31 8.23 1.29
CA THR A 47 -1.38 7.53 2.03
C THR A 47 -2.72 7.52 1.30
N GLU A 48 -2.98 8.53 0.47
CA GLU A 48 -4.20 8.66 -0.31
C GLU A 48 -4.30 7.53 -1.36
N LYS A 49 -3.15 7.06 -1.85
CA LYS A 49 -3.06 5.96 -2.84
C LYS A 49 -3.08 4.59 -2.18
N LEU A 50 -2.95 4.50 -0.86
CA LEU A 50 -2.98 3.22 -0.14
C LEU A 50 -4.31 2.50 -0.34
N ARG A 51 -5.42 3.23 -0.29
CA ARG A 51 -6.76 2.65 -0.50
C ARG A 51 -6.88 2.03 -1.90
N GLU A 52 -6.41 2.72 -2.93
CA GLU A 52 -6.43 2.20 -4.30
C GLU A 52 -5.58 0.93 -4.42
N GLN A 53 -4.41 0.89 -3.79
CA GLN A 53 -3.55 -0.29 -3.79
C GLN A 53 -4.20 -1.48 -3.07
N ILE A 54 -4.82 -1.27 -1.90
CA ILE A 54 -5.57 -2.32 -1.20
C ILE A 54 -6.69 -2.87 -2.09
N MET A 55 -7.43 -1.98 -2.77
CA MET A 55 -8.50 -2.39 -3.68
C MET A 55 -7.97 -3.18 -4.88
N GLN A 56 -6.81 -2.79 -5.45
CA GLN A 56 -6.18 -3.53 -6.54
C GLN A 56 -5.72 -4.92 -6.10
N ILE A 57 -5.10 -5.04 -4.93
CA ILE A 57 -4.70 -6.33 -4.36
C ILE A 57 -5.95 -7.19 -4.12
N GLY A 58 -6.99 -6.62 -3.50
CA GLY A 58 -8.25 -7.32 -3.26
C GLY A 58 -8.88 -7.85 -4.54
N ARG A 59 -8.94 -7.03 -5.60
CA ARG A 59 -9.43 -7.47 -6.92
C ARG A 59 -8.61 -8.63 -7.48
N ARG A 60 -7.29 -8.57 -7.35
CA ARG A 60 -6.41 -9.66 -7.83
C ARG A 60 -6.65 -10.95 -7.06
N VAL A 61 -6.72 -10.89 -5.72
CA VAL A 61 -7.02 -12.06 -4.88
C VAL A 61 -8.37 -12.68 -5.25
N VAL A 62 -9.39 -11.85 -5.47
CA VAL A 62 -10.71 -12.32 -5.90
C VAL A 62 -10.67 -13.03 -7.25
N THR A 63 -9.95 -12.48 -8.21
CA THR A 63 -9.78 -13.10 -9.53
C THR A 63 -8.99 -14.41 -9.44
N ASP A 64 -7.87 -14.43 -8.71
CA ASP A 64 -6.95 -15.57 -8.64
C ASP A 64 -7.56 -16.75 -7.83
N HIS A 65 -8.51 -16.47 -6.93
CA HIS A 65 -9.06 -17.45 -5.98
C HIS A 65 -10.60 -17.52 -5.97
N GLN A 66 -11.24 -17.29 -7.12
CA GLN A 66 -12.71 -17.21 -7.21
C GLN A 66 -13.43 -18.46 -6.67
N GLU A 67 -12.92 -19.66 -6.97
CA GLU A 67 -13.52 -20.93 -6.53
C GLU A 67 -13.39 -21.13 -5.01
N ALA A 68 -12.22 -20.83 -4.44
CA ALA A 68 -12.00 -20.90 -3.00
C ALA A 68 -12.89 -19.91 -2.22
N LEU A 69 -13.07 -18.70 -2.76
CA LEU A 69 -13.97 -17.70 -2.18
C LEU A 69 -15.44 -18.12 -2.27
N LYS A 70 -15.83 -18.84 -3.32
CA LYS A 70 -17.17 -19.41 -3.45
C LYS A 70 -17.44 -20.48 -2.39
N ILE A 71 -16.49 -21.39 -2.17
CA ILE A 71 -16.59 -22.41 -1.12
C ILE A 71 -16.71 -21.76 0.26
N LEU A 72 -15.91 -20.73 0.55
CA LEU A 72 -15.99 -19.97 1.79
C LEU A 72 -17.38 -19.32 1.98
N ALA A 73 -17.94 -18.73 0.93
CA ALA A 73 -19.27 -18.12 0.98
C ALA A 73 -20.39 -19.15 1.21
N GLU A 74 -20.27 -20.35 0.65
CA GLU A 74 -21.23 -21.44 0.86
C GLU A 74 -21.20 -22.02 2.28
N HIS A 75 -20.10 -21.80 3.01
CA HIS A 75 -19.91 -22.29 4.38
C HIS A 75 -20.02 -21.18 5.44
N ASP A 76 -20.51 -19.99 5.07
CA ASP A 76 -20.74 -18.88 6.00
C ASP A 76 -21.97 -19.17 6.88
N PRO A 77 -21.80 -19.49 8.17
CA PRO A 77 -22.91 -19.92 9.03
C PRO A 77 -23.93 -18.79 9.29
N ASP A 78 -23.54 -17.52 9.09
CA ASP A 78 -24.41 -16.36 9.29
C ASP A 78 -25.29 -16.02 8.07
N ALA A 79 -25.08 -16.69 6.92
CA ALA A 79 -25.89 -16.49 5.71
C ALA A 79 -27.34 -17.03 5.84
N THR A 80 -27.66 -17.76 6.91
CA THR A 80 -28.95 -18.45 7.11
C THR A 80 -29.86 -17.80 8.16
N THR A 81 -29.68 -16.52 8.50
CA THR A 81 -30.68 -15.81 9.32
C THR A 81 -31.65 -15.03 8.42
N PRO A 82 -32.78 -15.62 7.98
CA PRO A 82 -33.91 -14.82 7.54
C PRO A 82 -34.47 -14.05 8.76
N GLN A 83 -34.88 -12.81 8.55
CA GLN A 83 -35.62 -11.99 9.53
C GLN A 83 -36.89 -12.69 10.01
#